data_AF-A0A177U686-F1
#
_entry.id   AF-A0A177U686-F1
#
_cell.length_a   1.000
_cell.length_b   1.000
_cell.length_c   1.000
_cell.angle_alpha   90.00
_cell.angle_beta   90.00
_cell.angle_gamma   90.00
#
_symmetry.space_group_name_H-M   'P 1'
#
loop_
_entity.id
_entity.type
_entity.pdbx_description
1 polymer ?
#
loop_
_entity_poly.entity_id
_entity_poly.type
_entity_poly.pdbx_seq_one_letter_code
_entity_poly.pdbx_strand_id
1 'polypeptide(L)'
;MVTFTPSFRSLLCLALVGIHFNQQAQLVIGAALPSASEISSTVSSALPKDVHGIEQDNKIRGVGLGGWLVPESFITPSLFSRTNNSAIVDEWSFWSLQPTAQASHLLQAHLDSFITERDFTAMAQLGLNHIRLPIPFYAIDVAADEPYLKLNRWELAKQAVKWAAMHQIRVIVDLHSLPGGQNGYDHSGRVGQNHWAYNQTYFDRSLKIVETIAKEFSRREYLGAVIAIEPVNEPVTNHTRVDEYYSAAHQLISTISNNTIVTLLDDGGHENLDSWRTRPHPQKMTAMSSHPYLMFSEQDILLNRTDKVAKICDIGKKYQNFHQQEMYLVVDEMTPAFTDCAINLNGRGKGSRYDGTYPGSKGRRATCKGKIGSGAGFSRGYKQMLALMWEAQAVSFERTAGWMQWTWKTEPGYAEDWSFSAGVTHGWIPQDLNERRFNVTCP
;
A
#
# COMPACT_ATOMS: atom_id res chain seq x y z
N MET A 1 -67.18 6.54 6.04
CA MET A 1 -66.25 6.08 7.10
C MET A 1 -64.97 6.86 6.96
N VAL A 2 -64.54 7.40 8.10
CA VAL A 2 -63.65 8.54 8.36
C VAL A 2 -62.52 8.81 7.36
N THR A 3 -62.66 9.95 6.70
CA THR A 3 -61.68 10.81 6.00
C THR A 3 -60.95 11.73 7.00
N PHE A 4 -59.71 12.14 6.74
CA PHE A 4 -59.26 13.51 7.03
C PHE A 4 -58.15 13.98 6.07
N THR A 5 -58.36 15.21 5.62
CA THR A 5 -57.65 16.04 4.63
C THR A 5 -56.53 16.90 5.27
N PRO A 6 -55.69 17.58 4.45
CA PRO A 6 -54.48 18.31 4.87
C PRO A 6 -54.72 19.79 5.19
N SER A 7 -53.74 20.50 5.77
CA SER A 7 -53.76 21.96 5.86
C SER A 7 -52.42 22.62 5.59
N PHE A 8 -52.44 23.48 4.56
CA PHE A 8 -51.53 24.60 4.29
C PHE A 8 -51.49 25.62 5.44
N ARG A 9 -50.37 26.36 5.56
CA ARG A 9 -50.39 27.85 5.64
C ARG A 9 -48.99 28.46 5.49
N SER A 10 -48.86 29.32 4.48
CA SER A 10 -47.83 30.34 4.29
C SER A 10 -48.07 31.53 5.23
N LEU A 11 -47.02 32.32 5.55
CA LEU A 11 -47.16 33.77 5.70
C LEU A 11 -45.83 34.52 5.46
N LEU A 12 -45.93 35.51 4.56
CA LEU A 12 -44.99 36.58 4.23
C LEU A 12 -44.89 37.63 5.37
N CYS A 13 -43.77 38.36 5.44
CA CYS A 13 -43.64 39.83 5.26
C CYS A 13 -42.30 40.34 5.85
N LEU A 14 -41.42 40.95 5.03
CA LEU A 14 -41.12 42.41 4.93
C LEU A 14 -40.55 43.05 6.21
N ALA A 15 -39.58 43.97 6.24
CA ALA A 15 -38.63 44.58 5.30
C ALA A 15 -37.84 45.67 6.09
N LEU A 16 -36.74 46.18 5.50
CA LEU A 16 -36.09 47.50 5.72
C LEU A 16 -35.28 47.67 7.03
N VAL A 17 -34.24 48.50 7.15
CA VAL A 17 -33.30 49.31 6.33
C VAL A 17 -32.25 49.79 7.36
N GLY A 18 -31.00 49.99 6.98
CA GLY A 18 -30.05 50.69 7.86
C GLY A 18 -28.63 50.76 7.35
N ILE A 19 -28.40 51.63 6.36
CA ILE A 19 -27.09 52.13 5.94
C ILE A 19 -26.49 52.97 7.07
N HIS A 20 -25.16 53.02 7.26
CA HIS A 20 -24.40 54.28 7.44
C HIS A 20 -22.86 54.09 7.34
N PHE A 21 -22.26 55.01 6.59
CA PHE A 21 -20.85 55.19 6.22
C PHE A 21 -20.04 55.97 7.29
N ASN A 22 -18.71 55.78 7.33
CA ASN A 22 -17.66 56.83 7.26
C ASN A 22 -16.27 56.17 7.53
N GLN A 23 -15.29 56.17 6.62
CA GLN A 23 -14.42 57.23 6.05
C GLN A 23 -13.30 57.79 6.95
N GLN A 24 -12.15 58.00 6.27
CA GLN A 24 -10.94 58.81 6.56
C GLN A 24 -9.71 57.98 6.99
N ALA A 25 -8.65 57.78 6.17
CA ALA A 25 -7.74 58.65 5.40
C ALA A 25 -6.72 59.43 6.27
N GLN A 26 -5.42 59.13 6.16
CA GLN A 26 -4.37 60.03 5.61
C GLN A 26 -2.92 59.52 5.81
N LEU A 27 -2.10 59.92 4.83
CA LEU A 27 -0.64 59.84 4.64
C LEU A 27 0.19 60.56 5.74
N VAL A 28 1.49 60.23 5.88
CA VAL A 28 2.67 61.13 5.73
C VAL A 28 4.02 60.38 5.92
N ILE A 29 4.83 60.36 4.84
CA ILE A 29 6.27 60.64 4.62
C ILE A 29 7.29 60.52 5.79
N GLY A 30 8.41 59.79 5.56
CA GLY A 30 9.77 60.32 5.80
C GLY A 30 10.83 59.48 6.57
N ALA A 31 11.82 58.98 5.82
CA ALA A 31 13.26 58.80 6.14
C ALA A 31 13.74 57.73 7.17
N ALA A 32 14.44 56.71 6.66
CA ALA A 32 15.87 56.43 6.93
C ALA A 32 16.29 55.10 6.26
N LEU A 33 17.36 55.13 5.46
CA LEU A 33 18.08 53.93 5.01
C LEU A 33 19.14 53.56 6.05
N PRO A 34 19.20 52.29 6.50
CA PRO A 34 20.44 51.68 6.94
C PRO A 34 20.93 50.66 5.91
N SER A 35 22.24 50.71 5.72
CA SER A 35 23.08 49.84 4.92
C SER A 35 23.01 48.36 5.31
N ALA A 36 23.36 47.54 4.32
CA ALA A 36 23.48 46.09 4.35
C ALA A 36 24.06 45.49 5.64
N SER A 37 23.34 44.51 6.19
CA SER A 37 23.92 43.38 6.91
C SER A 37 23.04 42.15 6.68
N GLU A 38 23.63 41.16 6.02
CA GLU A 38 23.34 39.73 6.02
C GLU A 38 21.92 39.29 6.42
N ILE A 39 21.02 39.22 5.43
CA ILE A 39 19.89 38.30 5.54
C ILE A 39 20.37 36.95 5.04
N SER A 40 20.77 36.12 6.01
CA SER A 40 20.82 34.67 5.88
C SER A 40 19.55 34.20 5.18
N SER A 41 19.71 33.63 3.99
CA SER A 41 18.65 32.94 3.27
C SER A 41 18.19 31.78 4.13
N THR A 42 17.16 32.03 4.95
CA THR A 42 16.33 30.96 5.48
C THR A 42 15.70 30.27 4.28
N VAL A 43 16.26 29.12 3.94
CA VAL A 43 15.61 28.15 3.07
C VAL A 43 14.33 27.75 3.79
N SER A 44 13.25 28.46 3.51
CA SER A 44 11.92 27.95 3.74
C SER A 44 11.77 26.76 2.80
N SER A 45 12.07 25.56 3.30
CA SER A 45 11.70 24.30 2.67
C SER A 45 10.17 24.21 2.65
N ALA A 46 9.55 24.93 1.71
CA ALA A 46 8.17 24.70 1.38
C ALA A 46 8.11 23.30 0.76
N LEU A 47 7.50 22.36 1.49
CA LEU A 47 7.11 21.04 1.00
C LEU A 47 6.49 21.18 -0.40
N PRO A 48 6.66 20.21 -1.32
CA PRO A 48 6.00 20.24 -2.62
C PRO A 48 4.47 20.32 -2.42
N LYS A 49 3.87 21.50 -2.64
CA LYS A 49 2.45 21.80 -2.38
C LYS A 49 1.47 21.14 -3.36
N ASP A 50 1.92 20.12 -4.10
CA ASP A 50 1.23 19.65 -5.30
C ASP A 50 0.56 18.27 -5.08
N VAL A 51 0.54 17.67 -3.88
CA VAL A 51 -0.03 16.31 -3.65
C VAL A 51 -1.44 16.36 -3.06
N HIS A 52 -2.42 16.74 -3.87
CA HIS A 52 -3.84 16.75 -3.46
C HIS A 52 -4.34 15.33 -3.14
N GLY A 53 -4.79 15.09 -1.90
CA GLY A 53 -5.41 13.82 -1.47
C GLY A 53 -4.55 12.93 -0.56
N ILE A 54 -3.24 13.16 -0.50
CA ILE A 54 -2.34 12.61 0.55
C ILE A 54 -2.18 13.65 1.69
N GLU A 55 -2.41 14.92 1.39
CA GLU A 55 -2.42 16.02 2.35
C GLU A 55 -3.84 16.57 2.53
N GLN A 56 -4.57 16.14 3.58
CA GLN A 56 -5.54 16.97 4.34
C GLN A 56 -5.90 16.21 5.64
N ASP A 57 -5.32 16.62 6.75
CA ASP A 57 -5.72 16.38 8.16
C ASP A 57 -5.91 14.95 8.70
N ASN A 58 -5.60 13.86 7.97
CA ASN A 58 -5.54 12.51 8.55
C ASN A 58 -4.40 11.67 7.95
N LYS A 59 -3.59 11.04 8.79
CA LYS A 59 -2.55 10.08 8.38
C LYS A 59 -3.18 8.91 7.61
N ILE A 60 -2.47 8.41 6.60
CA ILE A 60 -2.80 7.16 5.94
C ILE A 60 -2.75 6.05 7.00
N ARG A 61 -3.89 5.39 7.20
CA ARG A 61 -4.06 4.20 8.03
C ARG A 61 -4.81 3.20 7.18
N GLY A 62 -4.05 2.37 6.49
CA GLY A 62 -4.60 1.49 5.46
C GLY A 62 -4.18 0.04 5.59
N VAL A 63 -4.65 -0.75 4.63
CA VAL A 63 -4.31 -2.16 4.48
C VAL A 63 -4.14 -2.51 3.00
N GLY A 64 -3.26 -3.44 2.70
CA GLY A 64 -3.20 -4.07 1.37
C GLY A 64 -4.35 -5.05 1.17
N LEU A 65 -4.76 -5.23 -0.09
CA LEU A 65 -5.66 -6.32 -0.52
C LEU A 65 -4.86 -7.48 -1.14
N GLY A 66 -3.73 -7.81 -0.51
CA GLY A 66 -2.82 -8.89 -0.91
C GLY A 66 -3.49 -10.26 -0.92
N GLY A 67 -3.02 -11.14 -1.80
CA GLY A 67 -3.59 -12.47 -2.01
C GLY A 67 -4.93 -12.52 -2.75
N TRP A 68 -5.52 -11.38 -3.15
CA TRP A 68 -6.80 -11.35 -3.87
C TRP A 68 -6.64 -11.48 -5.39
N LEU A 69 -6.35 -10.37 -6.08
CA LEU A 69 -6.21 -10.36 -7.55
C LEU A 69 -4.87 -10.95 -7.99
N VAL A 70 -3.86 -10.89 -7.11
CA VAL A 70 -2.59 -11.62 -7.17
C VAL A 70 -2.57 -12.60 -6.01
N PRO A 71 -2.82 -13.90 -6.23
CA PRO A 71 -2.78 -14.88 -5.16
C PRO A 71 -1.34 -15.19 -4.74
N GLU A 72 -1.09 -15.15 -3.44
CA GLU A 72 0.19 -15.50 -2.84
C GLU A 72 0.02 -16.74 -1.96
N SER A 73 0.98 -17.65 -2.07
CA SER A 73 0.86 -18.99 -1.47
C SER A 73 0.92 -19.02 0.05
N PHE A 74 1.42 -17.94 0.68
CA PHE A 74 1.40 -17.78 2.14
C PHE A 74 0.10 -17.14 2.65
N ILE A 75 -0.54 -16.29 1.83
CA ILE A 75 -1.82 -15.65 2.15
C ILE A 75 -2.97 -16.64 1.91
N THR A 76 -2.93 -17.41 0.82
CA THR A 76 -4.01 -18.32 0.37
C THR A 76 -3.52 -19.75 0.12
N PRO A 77 -2.87 -20.40 1.09
CA PRO A 77 -2.22 -21.70 0.88
C PRO A 77 -3.16 -22.79 0.37
N SER A 78 -4.46 -22.77 0.66
CA SER A 78 -5.39 -23.79 0.15
C SER A 78 -5.67 -23.67 -1.34
N LEU A 79 -5.57 -22.47 -1.93
CA LEU A 79 -5.66 -22.31 -3.39
C LEU A 79 -4.57 -23.13 -4.09
N PHE A 80 -3.34 -23.06 -3.55
CA PHE A 80 -2.19 -23.78 -4.08
C PHE A 80 -2.20 -25.27 -3.69
N SER A 81 -2.59 -25.62 -2.46
CA SER A 81 -2.58 -27.03 -2.01
C SER A 81 -3.65 -27.88 -2.71
N ARG A 82 -4.81 -27.31 -3.06
CA ARG A 82 -5.89 -28.01 -3.81
C ARG A 82 -5.52 -28.43 -5.23
N THR A 83 -4.42 -27.91 -5.76
CA THR A 83 -3.86 -28.38 -7.04
C THR A 83 -3.26 -29.78 -6.93
N ASN A 84 -2.96 -30.24 -5.71
CA ASN A 84 -2.21 -31.46 -5.41
C ASN A 84 -0.87 -31.57 -6.19
N ASN A 85 -0.28 -30.41 -6.53
CA ASN A 85 0.97 -30.33 -7.27
C ASN A 85 1.90 -29.31 -6.59
N SER A 86 2.99 -29.79 -5.99
CA SER A 86 3.96 -28.95 -5.29
C SER A 86 4.84 -28.10 -6.21
N ALA A 87 4.87 -28.39 -7.51
CA ALA A 87 5.60 -27.58 -8.51
C ALA A 87 4.89 -26.26 -8.84
N ILE A 88 3.65 -26.07 -8.38
CA ILE A 88 2.90 -24.82 -8.56
C ILE A 88 3.29 -23.84 -7.45
N VAL A 89 4.19 -22.90 -7.75
CA VAL A 89 4.78 -22.00 -6.75
C VAL A 89 4.33 -20.55 -6.90
N ASP A 90 3.67 -20.24 -8.00
CA ASP A 90 3.21 -18.91 -8.41
C ASP A 90 2.01 -19.03 -9.37
N GLU A 91 1.46 -17.91 -9.82
CA GLU A 91 0.31 -17.94 -10.73
C GLU A 91 0.69 -18.44 -12.14
N TRP A 92 1.90 -18.19 -12.64
CA TRP A 92 2.36 -18.74 -13.91
C TRP A 92 2.28 -20.27 -13.95
N SER A 93 2.88 -20.92 -12.95
CA SER A 93 2.88 -22.38 -12.81
C SER A 93 1.49 -22.91 -12.48
N PHE A 94 0.65 -22.14 -11.78
CA PHE A 94 -0.75 -22.49 -11.53
C PHE A 94 -1.53 -22.69 -12.84
N TRP A 95 -1.37 -21.78 -13.80
CA TRP A 95 -1.99 -21.91 -15.12
C TRP A 95 -1.30 -22.93 -16.01
N SER A 96 0.03 -23.04 -15.92
CA SER A 96 0.81 -23.92 -16.81
C SER A 96 0.73 -25.40 -16.45
N LEU A 97 0.51 -25.73 -15.17
CA LEU A 97 0.62 -27.10 -14.64
C LEU A 97 -0.71 -27.68 -14.16
N GLN A 98 -1.83 -27.06 -14.54
CA GLN A 98 -3.18 -27.55 -14.26
C GLN A 98 -4.01 -27.56 -15.53
N PRO A 99 -5.02 -28.45 -15.64
CA PRO A 99 -6.06 -28.32 -16.64
C PRO A 99 -6.75 -26.95 -16.51
N THR A 100 -6.88 -26.22 -17.61
CA THR A 100 -7.43 -24.85 -17.63
C THR A 100 -8.80 -24.75 -16.95
N ALA A 101 -9.67 -25.76 -17.11
CA ALA A 101 -10.97 -25.79 -16.45
C ALA A 101 -10.87 -25.88 -14.92
N GLN A 102 -9.94 -26.68 -14.40
CA GLN A 102 -9.70 -26.80 -12.95
C GLN A 102 -9.09 -25.52 -12.39
N ALA A 103 -8.07 -24.97 -13.05
CA ALA A 103 -7.45 -23.70 -12.66
C ALA A 103 -8.48 -22.56 -12.65
N SER A 104 -9.29 -22.45 -13.70
CA SER A 104 -10.37 -21.45 -13.79
C SER A 104 -11.38 -21.61 -12.67
N HIS A 105 -11.83 -22.84 -12.39
CA HIS A 105 -12.79 -23.08 -11.31
C HIS A 105 -12.27 -22.67 -9.94
N LEU A 106 -11.04 -23.09 -9.58
CA LEU A 106 -10.43 -22.79 -8.29
C LEU A 106 -10.19 -21.28 -8.13
N LEU A 107 -9.66 -20.63 -9.16
CA LEU A 107 -9.28 -19.24 -9.10
C LEU A 107 -10.49 -18.30 -9.20
N GLN A 108 -11.48 -18.62 -10.03
CA GLN A 108 -12.74 -17.86 -10.07
C GLN A 108 -13.45 -17.88 -8.72
N ALA A 109 -13.55 -19.05 -8.08
CA ALA A 109 -14.16 -19.15 -6.75
C ALA A 109 -13.41 -18.33 -5.68
N HIS A 110 -12.07 -18.28 -5.77
CA HIS A 110 -11.25 -17.42 -4.92
C HIS A 110 -11.52 -15.94 -5.16
N LEU A 111 -11.44 -15.49 -6.42
CA LEU A 111 -11.65 -14.10 -6.81
C LEU A 111 -13.03 -13.57 -6.36
N ASP A 112 -14.08 -14.39 -6.49
CA ASP A 112 -15.46 -13.99 -6.17
C ASP A 112 -15.78 -13.91 -4.67
N SER A 113 -14.96 -14.52 -3.81
CA SER A 113 -15.29 -14.69 -2.39
C SER A 113 -14.23 -14.19 -1.43
N PHE A 114 -12.97 -14.02 -1.87
CA PHE A 114 -11.89 -13.65 -0.97
C PHE A 114 -12.04 -12.22 -0.47
N ILE A 115 -12.31 -11.22 -1.32
CA ILE A 115 -12.63 -9.84 -0.88
C ILE A 115 -14.03 -9.46 -1.36
N THR A 116 -14.82 -8.87 -0.47
CA THR A 116 -16.19 -8.44 -0.72
C THR A 116 -16.44 -7.05 -0.14
N GLU A 117 -17.58 -6.43 -0.46
CA GLU A 117 -17.99 -5.14 0.14
C GLU A 117 -18.06 -5.18 1.68
N ARG A 118 -18.33 -6.34 2.28
CA ARG A 118 -18.34 -6.50 3.73
C ARG A 118 -16.98 -6.21 4.35
N ASP A 119 -15.90 -6.51 3.63
CA ASP A 119 -14.54 -6.20 4.05
C ASP A 119 -14.35 -4.67 4.12
N PHE A 120 -14.83 -3.92 3.12
CA PHE A 120 -14.78 -2.46 3.13
C PHE A 120 -15.63 -1.84 4.25
N THR A 121 -16.80 -2.41 4.53
CA THR A 121 -17.61 -2.01 5.69
C THR A 121 -16.83 -2.19 6.99
N ALA A 122 -16.17 -3.33 7.18
CA ALA A 122 -15.37 -3.61 8.37
C ALA A 122 -14.14 -2.70 8.47
N MET A 123 -13.45 -2.43 7.35
CA MET A 123 -12.32 -1.49 7.32
C MET A 123 -12.75 -0.10 7.79
N ALA A 124 -13.85 0.44 7.26
CA ALA A 124 -14.36 1.75 7.65
C ALA A 124 -14.77 1.79 9.13
N GLN A 125 -15.39 0.73 9.66
CA GLN A 125 -15.75 0.63 11.08
C GLN A 125 -14.54 0.62 12.02
N LEU A 126 -13.39 0.13 11.54
CA LEU A 126 -12.11 0.13 12.27
C LEU A 126 -11.34 1.45 12.12
N GLY A 127 -11.90 2.44 11.42
CA GLY A 127 -11.26 3.72 11.18
C GLY A 127 -10.11 3.66 10.16
N LEU A 128 -10.02 2.60 9.36
CA LEU A 128 -9.13 2.57 8.21
C LEU A 128 -9.67 3.51 7.13
N ASN A 129 -8.78 4.28 6.52
CA ASN A 129 -9.13 5.32 5.54
C ASN A 129 -8.54 5.07 4.15
N HIS A 130 -7.66 4.07 3.99
CA HIS A 130 -7.02 3.74 2.71
C HIS A 130 -6.96 2.22 2.47
N ILE A 131 -6.96 1.84 1.19
CA ILE A 131 -6.57 0.50 0.73
C ILE A 131 -5.53 0.58 -0.38
N ARG A 132 -4.60 -0.39 -0.39
CA ARG A 132 -3.66 -0.62 -1.49
C ARG A 132 -4.21 -1.80 -2.28
N LEU A 133 -4.42 -1.60 -3.59
CA LEU A 133 -5.05 -2.57 -4.48
C LEU A 133 -4.01 -3.10 -5.48
N PRO A 134 -3.37 -4.25 -5.18
CA PRO A 134 -2.53 -4.97 -6.12
C PRO A 134 -3.34 -5.44 -7.33
N ILE A 135 -2.93 -5.05 -8.52
CA ILE A 135 -3.50 -5.47 -9.81
C ILE A 135 -2.37 -6.08 -10.63
N PRO A 136 -2.49 -7.33 -11.08
CA PRO A 136 -1.50 -7.89 -12.00
C PRO A 136 -1.73 -7.39 -13.42
N PHE A 137 -0.66 -7.30 -14.22
CA PHE A 137 -0.76 -6.97 -15.65
C PHE A 137 -1.76 -7.88 -16.39
N TYR A 138 -1.83 -9.17 -16.02
CA TYR A 138 -2.71 -10.17 -16.63
C TYR A 138 -4.18 -10.04 -16.22
N ALA A 139 -4.56 -9.04 -15.41
CA ALA A 139 -5.95 -8.60 -15.34
C ALA A 139 -6.36 -7.82 -16.60
N ILE A 140 -5.42 -7.17 -17.28
CA ILE A 140 -5.66 -6.20 -18.36
C ILE A 140 -5.12 -6.69 -19.70
N ASP A 141 -3.91 -7.25 -19.73
CA ASP A 141 -3.19 -7.64 -20.95
C ASP A 141 -2.50 -9.00 -20.79
N VAL A 142 -2.64 -9.87 -21.81
CA VAL A 142 -2.04 -11.22 -21.84
C VAL A 142 -1.59 -11.49 -23.27
N ALA A 143 -0.31 -11.81 -23.45
CA ALA A 143 0.29 -12.20 -24.72
C ALA A 143 0.06 -13.68 -25.03
N ALA A 144 0.23 -14.08 -26.28
CA ALA A 144 -0.08 -15.43 -26.75
C ALA A 144 0.76 -16.55 -26.09
N ASP A 145 1.96 -16.22 -25.61
CA ASP A 145 2.88 -17.14 -24.93
C ASP A 145 2.77 -17.10 -23.40
N GLU A 146 1.83 -16.33 -22.86
CA GLU A 146 1.58 -16.22 -21.43
C GLU A 146 0.37 -17.10 -21.04
N PRO A 147 0.47 -17.94 -20.00
CA PRO A 147 -0.56 -18.93 -19.66
C PRO A 147 -1.74 -18.33 -18.89
N TYR A 148 -1.65 -17.06 -18.48
CA TYR A 148 -2.63 -16.43 -17.61
C TYR A 148 -4.01 -16.31 -18.26
N LEU A 149 -5.06 -16.50 -17.47
CA LEU A 149 -6.40 -16.05 -17.85
C LEU A 149 -6.83 -14.86 -17.00
N LYS A 150 -7.39 -13.85 -17.67
CA LYS A 150 -7.87 -12.61 -17.03
C LYS A 150 -8.96 -12.87 -15.99
N LEU A 151 -9.84 -13.83 -16.28
CA LEU A 151 -11.10 -14.06 -15.55
C LEU A 151 -11.86 -12.73 -15.36
N ASN A 152 -12.49 -12.49 -14.21
CA ASN A 152 -13.17 -11.23 -13.89
C ASN A 152 -12.31 -10.22 -13.10
N ARG A 153 -10.98 -10.39 -13.03
CA ARG A 153 -10.09 -9.56 -12.20
C ARG A 153 -10.24 -8.06 -12.42
N TRP A 154 -10.30 -7.64 -13.70
CA TRP A 154 -10.40 -6.22 -14.02
C TRP A 154 -11.74 -5.63 -13.56
N GLU A 155 -12.83 -6.40 -13.67
CA GLU A 155 -14.14 -5.97 -13.17
C GLU A 155 -14.16 -5.93 -11.63
N LEU A 156 -13.49 -6.87 -10.97
CA LEU A 156 -13.33 -6.85 -9.51
C LEU A 156 -12.48 -5.66 -9.03
N ALA A 157 -11.41 -5.29 -9.74
CA ALA A 157 -10.63 -4.10 -9.44
C ALA A 157 -11.49 -2.82 -9.52
N LYS A 158 -12.28 -2.67 -10.58
CA LYS A 158 -13.25 -1.56 -10.72
C LYS A 158 -14.28 -1.57 -9.60
N GLN A 159 -14.79 -2.74 -9.25
CA GLN A 159 -15.78 -2.92 -8.19
C GLN A 159 -15.20 -2.56 -6.82
N ALA A 160 -13.95 -2.91 -6.55
CA ALA A 160 -13.24 -2.53 -5.32
C ALA A 160 -13.12 -1.03 -5.14
N VAL A 161 -12.78 -0.29 -6.21
CA VAL A 161 -12.72 1.17 -6.16
C VAL A 161 -14.11 1.78 -5.92
N LYS A 162 -15.18 1.17 -6.46
CA LYS A 162 -16.55 1.59 -6.17
C LYS A 162 -16.93 1.35 -4.70
N TRP A 163 -16.60 0.18 -4.15
CA TRP A 163 -16.79 -0.10 -2.72
C TRP A 163 -16.01 0.89 -1.86
N ALA A 164 -14.75 1.17 -2.20
CA ALA A 164 -13.93 2.15 -1.50
C ALA A 164 -14.59 3.53 -1.48
N ALA A 165 -15.05 4.02 -2.64
CA ALA A 165 -15.74 5.30 -2.76
C ALA A 165 -17.01 5.36 -1.88
N MET A 166 -17.84 4.31 -1.89
CA MET A 166 -19.06 4.24 -1.06
C MET A 166 -18.77 4.25 0.44
N HIS A 167 -17.63 3.68 0.84
CA HIS A 167 -17.17 3.63 2.24
C HIS A 167 -16.23 4.77 2.64
N GLN A 168 -16.04 5.78 1.78
CA GLN A 168 -15.12 6.91 2.00
C GLN A 168 -13.65 6.47 2.24
N ILE A 169 -13.28 5.33 1.68
CA ILE A 169 -11.92 4.79 1.68
C ILE A 169 -11.21 5.25 0.40
N ARG A 170 -9.99 5.76 0.54
CA ARG A 170 -9.13 6.14 -0.58
C ARG A 170 -8.32 4.94 -1.07
N VAL A 171 -7.88 4.99 -2.32
CA VAL A 171 -7.24 3.86 -3.00
C VAL A 171 -5.87 4.28 -3.55
N ILE A 172 -4.86 3.49 -3.22
CA ILE A 172 -3.61 3.39 -3.96
C ILE A 172 -3.75 2.19 -4.90
N VAL A 173 -3.74 2.43 -6.21
CA VAL A 173 -3.75 1.35 -7.21
C VAL A 173 -2.31 0.96 -7.50
N ASP A 174 -2.00 -0.31 -7.34
CA ASP A 174 -0.65 -0.84 -7.48
C ASP A 174 -0.59 -1.83 -8.65
N LEU A 175 0.26 -1.54 -9.65
CA LEU A 175 0.59 -2.50 -10.69
C LEU A 175 1.63 -3.49 -10.17
N HIS A 176 1.13 -4.51 -9.47
CA HIS A 176 1.92 -5.41 -8.64
C HIS A 176 2.79 -6.40 -9.42
N SER A 177 2.43 -6.65 -10.68
CA SER A 177 3.13 -7.60 -11.56
C SER A 177 3.30 -6.99 -12.93
N LEU A 178 4.50 -7.09 -13.51
CA LEU A 178 4.79 -6.63 -14.87
C LEU A 178 5.07 -7.80 -15.84
N PRO A 179 4.77 -7.63 -17.15
CA PRO A 179 5.22 -8.56 -18.17
C PRO A 179 6.72 -8.81 -18.08
N GLY A 180 7.14 -10.08 -18.08
CA GLY A 180 8.55 -10.46 -17.95
C GLY A 180 9.15 -10.41 -16.54
N GLY A 181 8.41 -9.90 -15.53
CA GLY A 181 8.83 -9.84 -14.13
C GLY A 181 9.83 -8.72 -13.82
N GLN A 182 9.65 -8.06 -12.68
CA GLN A 182 10.45 -6.92 -12.20
C GLN A 182 11.39 -7.26 -11.02
N ASN A 183 11.21 -8.41 -10.36
CA ASN A 183 11.99 -8.80 -9.17
C ASN A 183 12.24 -10.31 -9.02
N GLY A 184 11.50 -11.16 -9.76
CA GLY A 184 11.64 -12.62 -9.70
C GLY A 184 11.01 -13.27 -8.48
N TYR A 185 10.20 -12.55 -7.71
CA TYR A 185 9.45 -13.08 -6.58
C TYR A 185 8.11 -13.70 -7.02
N ASP A 186 7.51 -14.54 -6.18
CA ASP A 186 6.25 -15.23 -6.50
C ASP A 186 5.07 -14.27 -6.66
N HIS A 187 5.01 -13.21 -5.84
CA HIS A 187 4.01 -12.15 -5.94
C HIS A 187 4.15 -11.26 -7.20
N SER A 188 5.24 -11.36 -7.98
CA SER A 188 5.29 -10.81 -9.34
C SER A 188 4.54 -11.67 -10.38
N GLY A 189 4.01 -12.82 -9.96
CA GLY A 189 3.28 -13.78 -10.78
C GLY A 189 4.15 -14.88 -11.39
N ARG A 190 5.49 -14.71 -11.42
CA ARG A 190 6.42 -15.70 -11.97
C ARG A 190 7.81 -15.66 -11.32
N VAL A 191 8.09 -16.67 -10.51
CA VAL A 191 9.36 -16.85 -9.80
C VAL A 191 10.53 -16.93 -10.77
N GLY A 192 11.62 -16.25 -10.42
CA GLY A 192 12.91 -16.31 -11.11
C GLY A 192 12.98 -15.57 -12.45
N GLN A 193 11.96 -14.78 -12.81
CA GLN A 193 12.01 -13.93 -14.01
C GLN A 193 12.21 -12.46 -13.66
N ASN A 194 13.11 -11.81 -14.39
CA ASN A 194 13.40 -10.39 -14.24
C ASN A 194 13.83 -9.77 -15.58
N HIS A 195 12.98 -9.91 -16.59
CA HIS A 195 13.27 -9.50 -17.97
C HIS A 195 12.62 -8.17 -18.36
N TRP A 196 11.72 -7.64 -17.53
CA TRP A 196 10.93 -6.44 -17.83
C TRP A 196 11.81 -5.25 -18.26
N ALA A 197 12.80 -4.89 -17.43
CA ALA A 197 13.64 -3.71 -17.67
C ALA A 197 14.49 -3.81 -18.95
N TYR A 198 14.79 -5.04 -19.39
CA TYR A 198 15.72 -5.34 -20.48
C TYR A 198 15.03 -5.66 -21.81
N ASN A 199 13.69 -5.67 -21.83
CA ASN A 199 12.91 -5.97 -23.02
C ASN A 199 11.94 -4.84 -23.31
N GLN A 200 12.15 -4.13 -24.42
CA GLN A 200 11.33 -2.98 -24.80
C GLN A 200 9.84 -3.35 -24.98
N THR A 201 9.53 -4.56 -25.43
CA THR A 201 8.13 -5.01 -25.56
C THR A 201 7.45 -5.09 -24.21
N TYR A 202 8.13 -5.63 -23.18
CA TYR A 202 7.58 -5.70 -21.83
C TYR A 202 7.46 -4.32 -21.18
N PHE A 203 8.44 -3.45 -21.40
CA PHE A 203 8.42 -2.07 -20.96
C PHE A 203 7.22 -1.31 -21.55
N ASP A 204 7.01 -1.38 -22.87
CA ASP A 204 5.92 -0.69 -23.57
C ASP A 204 4.55 -1.25 -23.19
N ARG A 205 4.43 -2.57 -23.04
CA ARG A 205 3.20 -3.22 -22.54
C ARG A 205 2.85 -2.71 -21.15
N SER A 206 3.83 -2.58 -20.26
CA SER A 206 3.62 -2.07 -18.89
C SER A 206 3.09 -0.64 -18.91
N LEU A 207 3.68 0.25 -19.72
CA LEU A 207 3.18 1.62 -19.89
C LEU A 207 1.75 1.66 -20.45
N LYS A 208 1.41 0.75 -21.39
CA LYS A 208 0.05 0.65 -21.94
C LYS A 208 -0.98 0.24 -20.88
N ILE A 209 -0.55 -0.59 -19.94
CA ILE A 209 -1.38 -1.04 -18.81
C ILE A 209 -1.57 0.10 -17.81
N VAL A 210 -0.51 0.84 -17.47
CA VAL A 210 -0.61 2.07 -16.66
C VAL A 210 -1.54 3.09 -17.32
N GLU A 211 -1.45 3.28 -18.64
CA GLU A 211 -2.36 4.15 -19.39
C GLU A 211 -3.84 3.69 -19.24
N THR A 212 -4.08 2.38 -19.28
CA THR A 212 -5.42 1.79 -19.11
C THR A 212 -5.95 2.01 -17.70
N ILE A 213 -5.12 1.79 -16.69
CA ILE A 213 -5.43 2.03 -15.27
C ILE A 213 -5.77 3.51 -15.05
N ALA A 214 -4.93 4.43 -15.53
CA ALA A 214 -5.13 5.86 -15.39
C ALA A 214 -6.42 6.33 -16.08
N LYS A 215 -6.71 5.85 -17.30
CA LYS A 215 -7.94 6.19 -18.03
C LYS A 215 -9.19 5.73 -17.31
N GLU A 216 -9.17 4.51 -16.78
CA GLU A 216 -10.31 3.99 -16.05
C GLU A 216 -10.52 4.77 -14.75
N PHE A 217 -9.51 4.81 -13.88
CA PHE A 217 -9.70 5.33 -12.53
C PHE A 217 -9.75 6.86 -12.42
N SER A 218 -9.49 7.60 -13.50
CA SER A 218 -9.78 9.03 -13.59
C SER A 218 -11.27 9.34 -13.89
N ARG A 219 -12.10 8.33 -14.14
CA ARG A 219 -13.53 8.51 -14.43
C ARG A 219 -14.30 9.00 -13.21
N ARG A 220 -15.28 9.88 -13.46
CA ARG A 220 -16.12 10.48 -12.42
C ARG A 220 -16.87 9.48 -11.54
N GLU A 221 -17.16 8.28 -12.03
CA GLU A 221 -17.89 7.26 -11.27
C GLU A 221 -17.13 6.74 -10.05
N TYR A 222 -15.80 6.94 -10.01
CA TYR A 222 -14.97 6.57 -8.86
C TYR A 222 -14.86 7.69 -7.82
N LEU A 223 -15.49 8.86 -8.04
CA LEU A 223 -15.58 9.98 -7.10
C LEU A 223 -14.22 10.44 -6.54
N GLY A 224 -13.14 10.27 -7.32
CA GLY A 224 -11.78 10.57 -6.88
C GLY A 224 -11.29 9.69 -5.72
N ALA A 225 -11.81 8.46 -5.59
CA ALA A 225 -11.35 7.51 -4.58
C ALA A 225 -9.89 7.09 -4.82
N VAL A 226 -9.47 6.94 -6.08
CA VAL A 226 -8.06 6.68 -6.42
C VAL A 226 -7.27 7.98 -6.29
N ILE A 227 -6.31 7.98 -5.36
CA ILE A 227 -5.44 9.13 -5.07
C ILE A 227 -4.05 8.96 -5.63
N ALA A 228 -3.60 7.70 -5.81
CA ALA A 228 -2.29 7.39 -6.34
C ALA A 228 -2.33 6.13 -7.21
N ILE A 229 -1.45 6.10 -8.21
CA ILE A 229 -1.12 4.92 -8.98
C ILE A 229 0.37 4.65 -8.77
N GLU A 230 0.70 3.46 -8.31
CA GLU A 230 2.05 2.91 -8.25
C GLU A 230 2.30 2.10 -9.54
N PRO A 231 3.15 2.59 -10.46
CA PRO A 231 3.32 1.98 -11.77
C PRO A 231 4.03 0.62 -11.75
N VAL A 232 4.72 0.28 -10.66
CA VAL A 232 5.46 -0.97 -10.46
C VAL A 232 5.72 -1.20 -8.97
N ASN A 233 5.38 -2.39 -8.49
CA ASN A 233 5.74 -2.87 -7.15
C ASN A 233 7.15 -3.48 -7.13
N GLU A 234 7.96 -3.07 -6.15
CA GLU A 234 9.27 -3.59 -5.77
C GLU A 234 10.18 -3.93 -6.96
N PRO A 235 10.55 -2.96 -7.82
CA PRO A 235 11.45 -3.23 -8.93
C PRO A 235 12.88 -3.50 -8.44
N VAL A 236 13.29 -4.77 -8.39
CA VAL A 236 14.66 -5.18 -8.08
C VAL A 236 15.42 -5.45 -9.38
N THR A 237 15.72 -4.40 -10.15
CA THR A 237 16.20 -4.52 -11.53
C THR A 237 17.08 -3.33 -11.95
N ASN A 238 17.28 -3.07 -13.25
CA ASN A 238 18.06 -1.93 -13.73
C ASN A 238 17.43 -0.58 -13.32
N HIS A 239 18.10 0.17 -12.43
CA HIS A 239 17.59 1.45 -11.89
C HIS A 239 17.38 2.52 -12.96
N THR A 240 18.26 2.62 -13.96
CA THR A 240 18.09 3.60 -15.06
C THR A 240 16.81 3.35 -15.84
N ARG A 241 16.47 2.07 -16.09
CA ARG A 241 15.22 1.70 -16.76
C ARG A 241 14.01 1.95 -15.88
N VAL A 242 14.13 1.76 -14.57
CA VAL A 242 13.08 2.14 -13.60
C VAL A 242 12.84 3.64 -13.61
N ASP A 243 13.89 4.48 -13.62
CA ASP A 243 13.79 5.94 -13.66
C ASP A 243 13.12 6.44 -14.97
N GLU A 244 13.50 5.84 -16.10
CA GLU A 244 12.85 6.08 -17.41
C GLU A 244 11.37 5.69 -17.37
N TYR A 245 11.04 4.54 -16.79
CA TYR A 245 9.68 4.06 -16.67
C TYR A 245 8.82 4.97 -15.78
N TYR A 246 9.34 5.38 -14.63
CA TYR A 246 8.66 6.31 -13.74
C TYR A 246 8.40 7.65 -14.41
N SER A 247 9.36 8.16 -15.18
CA SER A 247 9.19 9.40 -15.95
C SER A 247 8.08 9.28 -17.00
N ALA A 248 8.05 8.17 -17.74
CA ALA A 248 7.03 7.92 -18.76
C ALA A 248 5.63 7.66 -18.14
N ALA A 249 5.55 6.84 -17.09
CA ALA A 249 4.33 6.55 -16.37
C ALA A 249 3.75 7.82 -15.74
N HIS A 250 4.58 8.65 -15.12
CA HIS A 250 4.18 9.94 -14.57
C HIS A 250 3.57 10.86 -15.63
N GLN A 251 4.18 10.95 -16.82
CA GLN A 251 3.63 11.76 -17.90
C GLN A 251 2.23 11.27 -18.32
N LEU A 252 2.03 9.95 -18.43
CA LEU A 252 0.73 9.35 -18.74
C LEU A 252 -0.30 9.67 -17.66
N ILE A 253 0.02 9.36 -16.39
CA ILE A 253 -0.88 9.52 -15.24
C ILE A 253 -1.27 11.00 -15.08
N SER A 254 -0.31 11.91 -15.09
CA SER A 254 -0.54 13.35 -14.95
C SER A 254 -1.40 13.91 -16.08
N THR A 255 -1.15 13.50 -17.32
CA THR A 255 -1.92 13.96 -18.49
C THR A 255 -3.35 13.45 -18.46
N ILE A 256 -3.55 12.16 -18.18
CA ILE A 256 -4.87 11.51 -18.24
C ILE A 256 -5.74 11.94 -17.06
N SER A 257 -5.17 12.01 -15.87
CA SER A 257 -5.89 12.42 -14.66
C SER A 257 -6.03 13.93 -14.53
N ASN A 258 -5.39 14.72 -15.40
CA ASN A 258 -5.29 16.18 -15.26
C ASN A 258 -4.73 16.59 -13.88
N ASN A 259 -3.62 15.93 -13.49
CA ASN A 259 -2.93 16.13 -12.21
C ASN A 259 -3.81 15.91 -10.97
N THR A 260 -4.75 14.96 -11.00
CA THR A 260 -5.53 14.58 -9.81
C THR A 260 -5.07 13.29 -9.16
N ILE A 261 -4.23 12.50 -9.84
CA ILE A 261 -3.69 11.24 -9.32
C ILE A 261 -2.17 11.36 -9.20
N VAL A 262 -1.66 11.00 -8.03
CA VAL A 262 -0.23 10.99 -7.71
C VAL A 262 0.43 9.77 -8.37
N THR A 263 1.62 9.93 -8.91
CA THR A 263 2.47 8.80 -9.30
C THR A 263 3.29 8.37 -8.08
N LEU A 264 3.03 7.18 -7.56
CA LEU A 264 3.76 6.62 -6.43
C LEU A 264 4.99 5.85 -6.95
N LEU A 265 6.18 6.22 -6.50
CA LEU A 265 7.44 5.60 -6.88
C LEU A 265 7.81 4.60 -5.78
N ASP A 266 7.89 3.32 -6.10
CA ASP A 266 8.40 2.31 -5.18
C ASP A 266 9.93 2.42 -5.05
N ASP A 267 10.44 2.37 -3.82
CA ASP A 267 11.87 2.51 -3.52
C ASP A 267 12.72 1.28 -3.92
N GLY A 268 12.10 0.19 -4.35
CA GLY A 268 12.74 -1.06 -4.75
C GLY A 268 12.89 -2.09 -3.61
N GLY A 269 12.36 -1.82 -2.41
CA GLY A 269 12.31 -2.70 -1.24
C GLY A 269 13.66 -3.06 -0.59
N HIS A 270 14.76 -2.85 -1.29
CA HIS A 270 16.13 -3.17 -0.86
C HIS A 270 17.11 -2.01 -1.07
N GLU A 271 16.66 -0.92 -1.70
CA GLU A 271 17.53 0.20 -1.98
C GLU A 271 17.71 1.10 -0.76
N ASN A 272 18.84 1.80 -0.75
CA ASN A 272 18.99 2.91 0.18
C ASN A 272 18.09 4.05 -0.28
N LEU A 273 17.02 4.36 0.46
CA LEU A 273 16.13 5.51 0.22
C LEU A 273 16.88 6.82 -0.13
N ASP A 274 18.09 7.04 0.39
CA ASP A 274 18.88 8.23 0.08
C ASP A 274 19.40 8.27 -1.36
N SER A 275 19.38 7.17 -2.12
CA SER A 275 19.70 7.14 -3.56
C SER A 275 18.73 8.04 -4.35
N TRP A 276 17.47 8.13 -3.91
CA TRP A 276 16.43 8.92 -4.57
C TRP A 276 16.68 10.43 -4.52
N ARG A 277 17.57 10.91 -3.65
CA ARG A 277 17.98 12.33 -3.61
C ARG A 277 18.72 12.78 -4.87
N THR A 278 19.35 11.84 -5.59
CA THR A 278 20.15 12.15 -6.79
C THR A 278 19.68 11.41 -8.05
N ARG A 279 18.81 10.40 -7.92
CA ARG A 279 18.22 9.70 -9.07
C ARG A 279 17.30 10.64 -9.85
N PRO A 280 17.32 10.60 -11.20
CA PRO A 280 16.35 11.32 -12.01
C PRO A 280 14.93 10.80 -11.74
N HIS A 281 14.04 11.68 -11.28
CA HIS A 281 12.63 11.35 -11.08
C HIS A 281 11.75 12.61 -11.23
N PRO A 282 10.46 12.45 -11.57
CA PRO A 282 9.53 13.57 -11.63
C PRO A 282 9.32 14.19 -10.25
N GLN A 283 9.31 15.53 -10.19
CA GLN A 283 9.31 16.29 -8.93
C GLN A 283 7.93 16.73 -8.44
N LYS A 284 6.93 16.72 -9.32
CA LYS A 284 5.55 17.16 -9.01
C LYS A 284 4.61 15.99 -9.14
N MET A 285 3.51 15.99 -8.38
CA MET A 285 2.53 14.90 -8.39
C MET A 285 3.18 13.53 -8.19
N THR A 286 4.24 13.47 -7.37
CA THR A 286 4.98 12.25 -7.05
C THR A 286 5.10 12.08 -5.54
N ALA A 287 5.09 10.83 -5.11
CA ALA A 287 5.37 10.41 -3.75
C ALA A 287 6.19 9.12 -3.78
N MET A 288 6.79 8.75 -2.65
CA MET A 288 7.60 7.56 -2.44
C MET A 288 6.81 6.51 -1.66
N SER A 289 6.90 5.27 -2.11
CA SER A 289 6.45 4.04 -1.46
C SER A 289 7.67 3.35 -0.82
N SER A 290 7.46 2.64 0.29
CA SER A 290 8.55 1.96 0.99
C SER A 290 8.07 0.83 1.89
N HIS A 291 8.77 -0.30 1.87
CA HIS A 291 8.36 -1.56 2.50
C HIS A 291 9.38 -2.08 3.56
N PRO A 292 9.42 -1.49 4.78
CA PRO A 292 10.46 -1.78 5.78
C PRO A 292 10.25 -3.10 6.55
N TYR A 293 10.52 -4.23 5.89
CA TYR A 293 10.44 -5.56 6.50
C TYR A 293 11.72 -5.96 7.26
N LEU A 294 11.57 -6.47 8.51
CA LEU A 294 12.70 -6.87 9.38
C LEU A 294 12.80 -8.40 9.60
N MET A 295 12.43 -9.19 8.59
CA MET A 295 12.47 -10.66 8.66
C MET A 295 13.11 -11.36 7.46
N PHE A 296 13.35 -10.67 6.34
CA PHE A 296 13.84 -11.31 5.11
C PHE A 296 15.37 -11.34 4.97
N SER A 297 16.12 -10.77 5.91
CA SER A 297 17.59 -10.83 5.96
C SER A 297 18.08 -11.66 7.15
N GLU A 298 19.24 -12.32 6.96
CA GLU A 298 19.93 -13.06 8.03
C GLU A 298 20.28 -12.18 9.23
N GLN A 299 20.55 -10.89 8.99
CA GLN A 299 20.86 -9.94 10.05
C GLN A 299 19.60 -9.60 10.85
N ASP A 300 18.50 -9.25 10.17
CA ASP A 300 17.32 -8.72 10.84
C ASP A 300 16.49 -9.79 11.51
N ILE A 301 16.44 -11.00 10.96
CA ILE A 301 15.69 -12.09 11.57
C ILE A 301 16.27 -12.51 12.93
N LEU A 302 17.58 -12.29 13.14
CA LEU A 302 18.29 -12.64 14.36
C LEU A 302 18.22 -11.57 15.46
N LEU A 303 17.77 -10.35 15.12
CA LEU A 303 17.64 -9.26 16.07
C LEU A 303 16.71 -9.63 17.23
N ASN A 304 17.08 -9.18 18.43
CA ASN A 304 16.22 -9.32 19.59
C ASN A 304 15.08 -8.29 19.54
N ARG A 305 14.09 -8.43 20.42
CA ARG A 305 12.92 -7.55 20.47
C ARG A 305 13.29 -6.07 20.60
N THR A 306 14.19 -5.73 21.52
CA THR A 306 14.62 -4.35 21.76
C THR A 306 15.31 -3.78 20.53
N ASP A 307 16.21 -4.54 19.91
CA ASP A 307 16.95 -4.09 18.74
C ASP A 307 16.03 -3.90 17.52
N LYS A 308 15.03 -4.76 17.32
CA LYS A 308 14.04 -4.58 16.23
C LYS A 308 13.21 -3.31 16.44
N VAL A 309 12.75 -3.04 17.67
CA VAL A 309 11.99 -1.81 17.97
C VAL A 309 12.88 -0.58 17.75
N ALA A 310 14.12 -0.60 18.21
CA ALA A 310 15.07 0.49 17.97
C ALA A 310 15.28 0.72 16.45
N LYS A 311 15.48 -0.35 15.68
CA LYS A 311 15.64 -0.27 14.23
C LYS A 311 14.39 0.31 13.53
N ILE A 312 13.18 -0.05 13.96
CA ILE A 312 11.93 0.56 13.43
C ILE A 312 11.88 2.06 13.71
N CYS A 313 12.23 2.48 14.93
CA CYS A 313 12.29 3.89 15.28
C CYS A 313 13.30 4.65 14.43
N ASP A 314 14.48 4.08 14.21
CA ASP A 314 15.52 4.68 13.36
C ASP A 314 15.06 4.80 11.89
N ILE A 315 14.37 3.79 11.37
CA ILE A 315 13.74 3.84 10.05
C ILE A 315 12.71 4.97 10.00
N GLY A 316 11.81 5.06 10.99
CA GLY A 316 10.81 6.14 11.06
C GLY A 316 11.43 7.53 11.04
N LYS A 317 12.54 7.73 11.75
CA LYS A 317 13.29 9.00 11.74
C LYS A 317 13.92 9.28 10.38
N LYS A 318 14.53 8.28 9.75
CA LYS A 318 15.08 8.41 8.39
C LYS A 318 13.99 8.80 7.39
N TYR A 319 12.84 8.13 7.47
CA TYR A 319 11.72 8.35 6.57
C TYR A 319 11.08 9.72 6.80
N GLN A 320 10.97 10.17 8.05
CA GLN A 320 10.55 11.54 8.36
C GLN A 320 11.47 12.59 7.71
N ASN A 321 12.79 12.40 7.81
CA ASN A 321 13.74 13.34 7.21
C ASN A 321 13.60 13.38 5.69
N PHE A 322 13.48 12.22 5.04
CA PHE A 322 13.24 12.13 3.60
C PHE A 322 11.91 12.79 3.21
N HIS A 323 10.84 12.48 3.94
CA HIS A 323 9.50 13.03 3.75
C HIS A 323 9.47 14.56 3.78
N GLN A 324 10.24 15.17 4.69
CA GLN A 324 10.27 16.61 4.88
C GLN A 324 11.17 17.35 3.89
N GLN A 325 12.19 16.67 3.35
CA GLN A 325 13.26 17.33 2.58
C GLN A 325 13.20 17.03 1.09
N GLU A 326 12.65 15.88 0.69
CA GLU A 326 12.76 15.36 -0.67
C GLU A 326 11.39 15.21 -1.31
N MET A 327 10.57 14.28 -0.81
CA MET A 327 9.25 14.00 -1.37
C MET A 327 8.34 13.32 -0.35
N TYR A 328 7.01 13.45 -0.52
CA TYR A 328 6.05 12.70 0.30
C TYR A 328 6.39 11.22 0.29
N LEU A 329 6.20 10.57 1.44
CA LEU A 329 6.55 9.17 1.64
C LEU A 329 5.41 8.51 2.41
N VAL A 330 4.91 7.40 1.89
CA VAL A 330 3.99 6.49 2.56
C VAL A 330 4.71 5.17 2.80
N VAL A 331 4.48 4.56 3.96
CA VAL A 331 4.88 3.17 4.20
C VAL A 331 3.70 2.29 3.83
N ASP A 332 3.57 1.95 2.56
CA ASP A 332 2.41 1.27 1.99
C ASP A 332 2.49 -0.26 2.04
N GLU A 333 3.58 -0.79 2.60
CA GLU A 333 3.61 -2.13 3.18
C GLU A 333 4.37 -2.19 4.50
N MET A 334 3.73 -2.75 5.53
CA MET A 334 4.36 -3.12 6.80
C MET A 334 3.63 -4.31 7.44
N THR A 335 4.25 -4.96 8.41
CA THR A 335 3.61 -6.05 9.16
C THR A 335 4.09 -6.09 10.61
N PRO A 336 3.23 -6.39 11.60
CA PRO A 336 3.69 -6.65 12.95
C PRO A 336 4.44 -8.00 13.08
N ALA A 337 4.39 -8.86 12.06
CA ALA A 337 5.06 -10.15 12.07
C ALA A 337 6.55 -10.01 12.44
N PHE A 338 6.95 -10.67 13.53
CA PHE A 338 8.31 -10.59 14.03
C PHE A 338 9.24 -11.62 13.39
N THR A 339 8.66 -12.63 12.75
CA THR A 339 9.33 -13.81 12.21
C THR A 339 8.90 -14.05 10.77
N ASP A 340 9.65 -14.89 10.05
CA ASP A 340 9.27 -15.38 8.73
C ASP A 340 8.69 -16.81 8.82
N CYS A 341 7.91 -17.10 9.88
CA CYS A 341 7.40 -18.44 10.18
C CYS A 341 6.15 -18.83 9.38
N ALA A 342 5.43 -17.85 8.82
CA ALA A 342 4.24 -18.11 8.02
C ALA A 342 4.57 -19.11 6.90
N ILE A 343 3.73 -20.14 6.76
CA ILE A 343 3.95 -21.22 5.77
C ILE A 343 3.98 -20.59 4.37
N ASN A 344 5.00 -20.95 3.59
CA ASN A 344 5.25 -20.46 2.23
C ASN A 344 5.60 -18.97 2.11
N LEU A 345 5.81 -18.24 3.20
CA LEU A 345 6.16 -16.82 3.13
C LEU A 345 7.45 -16.57 2.32
N ASN A 346 8.44 -17.45 2.47
CA ASN A 346 9.68 -17.39 1.69
C ASN A 346 9.58 -18.11 0.32
N GLY A 347 8.36 -18.36 -0.16
CA GLY A 347 8.04 -19.20 -1.31
C GLY A 347 7.54 -20.59 -0.92
N ARG A 348 6.70 -21.18 -1.79
CA ARG A 348 6.06 -22.47 -1.52
C ARG A 348 7.08 -23.59 -1.31
N GLY A 349 6.95 -24.31 -0.19
CA GLY A 349 7.86 -25.40 0.18
C GLY A 349 9.24 -24.93 0.66
N LYS A 350 9.43 -23.63 0.90
CA LYS A 350 10.62 -23.08 1.54
C LYS A 350 10.40 -22.99 3.06
N GLY A 351 11.48 -23.19 3.81
CA GLY A 351 11.48 -23.07 5.27
C GLY A 351 11.53 -21.61 5.75
N SER A 352 11.83 -21.43 7.04
CA SER A 352 11.97 -20.14 7.73
C SER A 352 13.42 -19.92 8.18
N ARG A 353 13.92 -18.69 8.04
CA ARG A 353 15.22 -18.29 8.60
C ARG A 353 15.16 -18.25 10.13
N TYR A 354 14.01 -17.87 10.69
CA TYR A 354 13.80 -17.78 12.13
C TYR A 354 14.09 -19.09 12.88
N ASP A 355 13.70 -20.23 12.31
CA ASP A 355 13.98 -21.56 12.87
C ASP A 355 15.10 -22.33 12.18
N GLY A 356 15.76 -21.70 11.19
CA GLY A 356 16.91 -22.25 10.47
C GLY A 356 16.55 -23.30 9.41
N THR A 357 15.28 -23.46 9.06
CA THR A 357 14.83 -24.40 8.03
C THR A 357 14.91 -23.84 6.61
N TYR A 358 15.05 -22.52 6.44
CA TYR A 358 15.24 -21.89 5.13
C TYR A 358 16.65 -22.22 4.56
N PRO A 359 16.76 -22.63 3.28
CA PRO A 359 18.06 -22.92 2.67
C PRO A 359 19.01 -21.72 2.71
N GLY A 360 20.22 -21.93 3.24
CA GLY A 360 21.23 -20.88 3.37
C GLY A 360 21.19 -20.10 4.70
N SER A 361 20.28 -20.44 5.62
CA SER A 361 20.24 -19.85 6.97
C SER A 361 21.59 -20.04 7.66
N LYS A 362 22.16 -18.95 8.18
CA LYS A 362 23.46 -18.94 8.90
C LYS A 362 23.28 -19.18 10.40
N GLY A 363 22.05 -19.09 10.89
CA GLY A 363 21.74 -19.29 12.28
C GLY A 363 20.28 -19.66 12.49
N ARG A 364 19.93 -19.82 13.76
CA ARG A 364 18.57 -20.07 14.22
C ARG A 364 18.27 -19.14 15.37
N ARG A 365 17.18 -18.38 15.29
CA ARG A 365 16.73 -17.51 16.38
C ARG A 365 15.95 -18.28 17.44
N ALA A 366 14.94 -19.04 17.03
CA ALA A 366 14.11 -19.84 17.93
C ALA A 366 13.33 -20.93 17.17
N THR A 367 12.19 -21.37 17.69
CA THR A 367 11.24 -22.25 16.97
C THR A 367 10.05 -21.44 16.47
N CYS A 368 9.53 -21.82 15.29
CA CYS A 368 8.26 -21.35 14.78
C CYS A 368 7.03 -21.97 15.48
N LYS A 369 7.19 -23.00 16.32
CA LYS A 369 6.09 -23.56 17.12
C LYS A 369 5.43 -22.45 17.96
N GLY A 370 4.10 -22.35 17.87
CA GLY A 370 3.29 -21.32 18.55
C GLY A 370 3.35 -19.93 17.89
N LYS A 371 3.83 -19.85 16.64
CA LYS A 371 3.91 -18.63 15.79
C LYS A 371 3.49 -18.92 14.33
N ILE A 372 2.79 -20.03 14.08
CA ILE A 372 2.35 -20.44 12.74
C ILE A 372 0.84 -20.64 12.79
N GLY A 373 0.16 -20.23 11.72
CA GLY A 373 -1.24 -20.55 11.48
C GLY A 373 -2.18 -19.56 12.17
N SER A 374 -3.17 -20.07 12.89
CA SER A 374 -4.17 -19.24 13.57
C SER A 374 -3.60 -18.48 14.77
N GLY A 375 -3.99 -17.22 14.89
CA GLY A 375 -3.82 -16.35 16.05
C GLY A 375 -4.47 -16.89 17.32
N ALA A 376 -5.45 -17.80 17.24
CA ALA A 376 -5.93 -18.52 18.43
C ALA A 376 -4.83 -19.42 19.04
N GLY A 377 -3.97 -20.00 18.21
CA GLY A 377 -2.85 -20.87 18.61
C GLY A 377 -1.55 -20.15 18.95
N PHE A 378 -1.49 -18.82 18.74
CA PHE A 378 -0.30 -18.04 19.07
C PHE A 378 -0.08 -17.96 20.58
N SER A 379 1.17 -18.14 21.00
CA SER A 379 1.54 -17.99 22.41
C SER A 379 1.26 -16.56 22.91
N ARG A 380 0.95 -16.40 24.20
CA ARG A 380 0.73 -15.08 24.82
C ARG A 380 1.88 -14.11 24.59
N GLY A 381 3.12 -14.60 24.74
CA GLY A 381 4.32 -13.80 24.49
C GLY A 381 4.47 -13.37 23.02
N TYR A 382 4.04 -14.21 22.06
CA TYR A 382 4.05 -13.84 20.65
C TYR A 382 3.03 -12.73 20.37
N LYS A 383 1.81 -12.83 20.89
CA LYS A 383 0.79 -11.77 20.74
C LYS A 383 1.24 -10.42 21.33
N GLN A 384 1.88 -10.45 22.50
CA GLN A 384 2.46 -9.24 23.11
C GLN A 384 3.57 -8.64 22.23
N MET A 385 4.38 -9.48 21.59
CA MET A 385 5.40 -9.02 20.66
C MET A 385 4.79 -8.43 19.39
N LEU A 386 3.78 -9.07 18.79
CA LEU A 386 3.05 -8.51 17.63
C LEU A 386 2.46 -7.14 17.97
N ALA A 387 1.85 -7.00 19.15
CA ALA A 387 1.24 -5.75 19.58
C ALA A 387 2.26 -4.63 19.78
N LEU A 388 3.42 -4.94 20.39
CA LEU A 388 4.53 -3.99 20.52
C LEU A 388 5.07 -3.56 19.15
N MET A 389 5.26 -4.52 18.23
CA MET A 389 5.78 -4.25 16.89
C MET A 389 4.80 -3.43 16.06
N TRP A 390 3.49 -3.69 16.17
CA TRP A 390 2.47 -2.89 15.52
C TRP A 390 2.51 -1.44 16.02
N GLU A 391 2.51 -1.24 17.33
CA GLU A 391 2.52 0.10 17.93
C GLU A 391 3.80 0.89 17.55
N ALA A 392 4.97 0.23 17.61
CA ALA A 392 6.24 0.85 17.24
C ALA A 392 6.26 1.31 15.77
N GLN A 393 5.73 0.49 14.86
CA GLN A 393 5.62 0.84 13.44
C GLN A 393 4.61 1.94 13.20
N ALA A 394 3.40 1.85 13.80
CA ALA A 394 2.38 2.89 13.67
C ALA A 394 2.89 4.26 14.15
N VAL A 395 3.55 4.32 15.31
CA VAL A 395 4.17 5.56 15.83
C VAL A 395 5.29 6.07 14.94
N SER A 396 6.09 5.17 14.38
CA SER A 396 7.24 5.53 13.54
C SER A 396 6.81 6.06 12.17
N PHE A 397 5.84 5.41 11.55
CA PHE A 397 5.43 5.71 10.17
C PHE A 397 4.34 6.77 10.08
N GLU A 398 3.60 7.04 11.16
CA GLU A 398 2.77 8.26 11.26
C GLU A 398 3.61 9.56 11.29
N ARG A 399 4.94 9.48 11.32
CA ARG A 399 5.82 10.64 11.09
C ARG A 399 5.88 11.09 9.63
N THR A 400 5.46 10.23 8.69
CA THR A 400 5.37 10.53 7.26
C THR A 400 3.91 10.67 6.83
N ALA A 401 3.53 10.28 5.61
CA ALA A 401 2.13 10.26 5.19
C ALA A 401 1.30 9.24 5.99
N GLY A 402 1.93 8.19 6.53
CA GLY A 402 1.28 7.14 7.30
C GLY A 402 1.71 5.75 6.86
N TRP A 403 0.86 4.76 7.15
CA TRP A 403 1.16 3.35 6.98
C TRP A 403 0.02 2.56 6.36
N MET A 404 0.36 1.44 5.73
CA MET A 404 -0.58 0.43 5.29
C MET A 404 -0.06 -0.96 5.65
N GLN A 405 -0.88 -1.74 6.38
CA GLN A 405 -0.46 -3.08 6.77
C GLN A 405 -0.67 -4.07 5.62
N TRP A 406 0.38 -4.81 5.26
CA TRP A 406 0.29 -6.01 4.45
C TRP A 406 -0.08 -7.19 5.35
N THR A 407 -1.32 -7.68 5.33
CA THR A 407 -2.48 -7.38 4.46
C THR A 407 -3.77 -7.29 5.29
N TRP A 408 -4.90 -6.90 4.69
CA TRP A 408 -6.21 -6.90 5.36
C TRP A 408 -6.53 -8.25 5.98
N LYS A 409 -6.38 -9.33 5.20
CA LYS A 409 -6.58 -10.70 5.69
C LYS A 409 -5.80 -11.74 4.91
N THR A 410 -5.53 -12.82 5.60
CA THR A 410 -5.03 -14.08 5.07
C THR A 410 -6.14 -15.13 5.15
N GLU A 411 -5.93 -16.29 4.55
CA GLU A 411 -6.83 -17.43 4.71
C GLU A 411 -6.94 -17.78 6.22
N PRO A 412 -8.17 -17.95 6.76
CA PRO A 412 -8.35 -18.28 8.17
C PRO A 412 -7.52 -19.49 8.60
N GLY A 413 -6.77 -19.32 9.68
CA GLY A 413 -5.85 -20.34 10.18
C GLY A 413 -4.47 -20.37 9.55
N TYR A 414 -4.15 -19.45 8.63
CA TYR A 414 -2.85 -19.35 7.96
C TYR A 414 -2.30 -17.94 8.01
N ALA A 415 -1.01 -17.80 8.35
CA ALA A 415 -0.28 -16.53 8.35
C ALA A 415 -1.02 -15.37 9.07
N GLU A 416 -1.79 -15.65 10.12
CA GLU A 416 -2.66 -14.62 10.72
C GLU A 416 -1.85 -13.48 11.39
N ASP A 417 -0.56 -13.65 11.64
CA ASP A 417 0.35 -12.58 12.04
C ASP A 417 0.62 -11.53 10.95
N TRP A 418 0.26 -11.82 9.70
CA TRP A 418 0.20 -10.87 8.58
C TRP A 418 -1.20 -10.27 8.37
N SER A 419 -2.24 -10.81 9.02
CA SER A 419 -3.61 -10.33 8.84
C SER A 419 -3.95 -9.20 9.82
N PHE A 420 -4.36 -8.05 9.28
CA PHE A 420 -4.87 -6.94 10.07
C PHE A 420 -6.15 -7.33 10.82
N SER A 421 -7.13 -7.91 10.11
CA SER A 421 -8.41 -8.32 10.68
C SER A 421 -8.26 -9.41 11.76
N ALA A 422 -7.36 -10.38 11.58
CA ALA A 422 -7.03 -11.36 12.62
C ALA A 422 -6.34 -10.69 13.83
N GLY A 423 -5.51 -9.68 13.59
CA GLY A 423 -4.85 -8.94 14.66
C GLY A 423 -5.78 -8.14 15.53
N VAL A 424 -6.82 -7.55 14.94
CA VAL A 424 -7.91 -6.94 15.69
C VAL A 424 -8.69 -8.00 16.46
N THR A 425 -9.07 -9.10 15.79
CA THR A 425 -9.86 -10.21 16.38
C THR A 425 -9.17 -10.85 17.58
N HIS A 426 -7.85 -11.04 17.50
CA HIS A 426 -7.05 -11.71 18.52
C HIS A 426 -6.30 -10.75 19.45
N GLY A 427 -6.50 -9.45 19.25
CA GLY A 427 -6.14 -8.41 20.19
C GLY A 427 -4.67 -8.04 20.23
N TRP A 428 -3.90 -8.16 19.14
CA TRP A 428 -2.60 -7.48 19.04
C TRP A 428 -2.66 -6.16 18.27
N ILE A 429 -3.71 -5.94 17.48
CA ILE A 429 -4.06 -4.63 16.91
C ILE A 429 -5.26 -4.10 17.69
N PRO A 430 -5.26 -2.83 18.14
CA PRO A 430 -6.40 -2.25 18.85
C PRO A 430 -7.57 -1.97 17.90
N GLN A 431 -8.79 -1.93 18.46
CA GLN A 431 -9.99 -1.50 17.73
C GLN A 431 -9.95 0.00 17.46
N ASP A 432 -9.49 0.80 18.43
CA ASP A 432 -9.14 2.19 18.23
C ASP A 432 -7.67 2.30 17.82
N LEU A 433 -7.42 2.71 16.59
CA LEU A 433 -6.06 2.83 16.04
C LEU A 433 -5.22 3.93 16.70
N ASN A 434 -5.80 4.75 17.59
CA ASN A 434 -5.07 5.71 18.43
C ASN A 434 -4.63 5.11 19.77
N GLU A 435 -5.12 3.93 20.15
CA GLU A 435 -4.72 3.26 21.38
C GLU A 435 -3.23 2.92 21.34
N ARG A 436 -2.51 3.22 22.44
CA ARG A 436 -1.10 2.90 22.64
C ARG A 436 -0.99 2.11 23.94
N ARG A 437 -0.81 0.79 23.82
CA ARG A 437 -0.76 -0.15 24.96
C ARG A 437 0.60 -0.21 25.63
N PHE A 438 1.66 -0.01 24.84
CA PHE A 438 3.04 -0.07 25.31
C PHE A 438 3.64 1.33 25.56
N ASN A 439 2.95 2.39 25.12
CA ASN A 439 3.44 3.77 25.12
C ASN A 439 4.82 3.87 24.45
N VAL A 440 4.96 3.25 23.29
CA VAL A 440 6.23 3.27 22.54
C VAL A 440 6.59 4.70 22.19
N THR A 441 7.79 5.12 22.62
CA THR A 441 8.40 6.39 22.23
C THR A 441 9.59 6.12 21.33
N CYS A 442 9.54 6.58 20.09
CA CYS A 442 10.70 6.63 19.21
C CYS A 442 11.38 8.00 19.34
N PRO A 443 12.64 8.09 19.78
CA PRO A 443 13.35 9.36 19.91
C PRO A 443 13.77 9.99 18.57
#